data_AF-A0A3D5MHT4-F1
#
_entry.id   AF-A0A3D5MHT4-F1
#
_cell.length_a   1.000
_cell.length_b   1.000
_cell.length_c   1.000
_cell.angle_alpha   90.00
_cell.angle_beta   90.00
_cell.angle_gamma   90.00
#
_symmetry.space_group_name_H-M   'P 1'
#
loop_
_entity.id
_entity.type
_entity.pdbx_description
1 polymer ?
#
loop_
_entity_poly.entity_id
_entity_poly.type
_entity_poly.pdbx_seq_one_letter_code
_entity_poly.pdbx_strand_id
1 'polypeptide(L)' 'RVAFGKRIGEHSVWEERVARARIDIEMTRLLCLKAADMMDRAGNKAAKDEIAMLKVQAPMMALRIIDDAIQAHGGG' A
#
# COMPACT_ATOMS: atom_id res chain seq x y z
N ARG A 1 -19.12 -11.65 2.34
CA ARG A 1 -19.43 -12.40 3.59
C ARG A 1 -20.24 -11.50 4.53
N VAL A 2 -21.17 -12.07 5.29
CA VAL A 2 -21.91 -11.40 6.38
C VAL A 2 -21.47 -12.02 7.70
N ALA A 3 -21.15 -11.20 8.70
CA ALA A 3 -20.75 -11.63 10.04
C ALA A 3 -21.33 -10.65 11.06
N PHE A 4 -21.83 -11.17 12.19
CA PHE A 4 -22.44 -10.37 13.25
C PHE A 4 -23.54 -9.42 12.74
N GLY A 5 -24.37 -9.90 11.81
CA GLY A 5 -25.52 -9.15 11.28
C GLY A 5 -25.20 -8.05 10.26
N LYS A 6 -23.93 -7.87 9.86
CA LYS A 6 -23.51 -6.87 8.86
C LYS A 6 -22.58 -7.48 7.81
N ARG A 7 -22.51 -6.87 6.63
CA ARG A 7 -21.45 -7.18 5.66
C ARG A 7 -20.10 -6.81 6.28
N ILE A 8 -19.06 -7.56 5.96
CA ILE A 8 -17.72 -7.31 6.54
C ILE A 8 -17.26 -5.85 6.33
N GLY A 9 -17.49 -5.29 5.13
CA GLY A 9 -17.13 -3.90 4.82
C GLY A 9 -17.94 -2.82 5.55
N GLU A 10 -19.02 -3.17 6.26
CA GLU A 10 -19.85 -2.24 7.06
C GLU A 10 -19.39 -2.16 8.52
N HIS A 11 -18.34 -2.89 8.90
CA HIS A 11 -17.70 -2.74 10.20
C HIS A 11 -16.58 -1.71 10.09
N SER A 12 -16.52 -0.75 11.01
CA SER A 12 -15.63 0.41 10.96
C SER A 12 -14.14 0.07 10.76
N VAL A 13 -13.68 -1.04 11.32
CA VAL A 13 -12.30 -1.53 11.13
C VAL A 13 -11.98 -1.77 9.65
N TRP A 14 -12.93 -2.27 8.87
CA TRP A 14 -12.75 -2.51 7.44
C TRP A 14 -12.83 -1.23 6.62
N GLU A 15 -13.68 -0.29 7.01
CA GLU A 15 -13.70 1.05 6.41
C GLU A 15 -12.34 1.74 6.56
N GLU A 16 -11.78 1.71 7.77
CA GLU A 16 -10.46 2.29 8.06
C GLU A 16 -9.35 1.60 7.26
N ARG A 17 -9.31 0.26 7.26
CA ARG A 17 -8.29 -0.52 6.53
C ARG A 17 -8.32 -0.25 5.03
N VAL A 18 -9.51 -0.22 4.43
CA VAL A 18 -9.68 0.07 3.00
C VAL A 18 -9.28 1.51 2.69
N ALA A 19 -9.69 2.47 3.50
CA ALA A 19 -9.29 3.87 3.34
C ALA A 19 -7.77 4.03 3.44
N ARG A 20 -7.14 3.42 4.45
CA ARG A 20 -5.68 3.45 4.64
C ARG A 20 -4.95 2.76 3.50
N ALA A 21 -5.43 1.61 3.03
CA ALA A 21 -4.86 0.92 1.87
C ALA A 21 -4.86 1.83 0.63
N ARG A 22 -5.97 2.53 0.37
CA ARG A 22 -6.05 3.45 -0.78
C ARG A 22 -5.07 4.61 -0.66
N ILE A 23 -4.94 5.21 0.52
CA ILE A 23 -4.00 6.30 0.79
C ILE A 23 -2.55 5.83 0.59
N ASP A 24 -2.18 4.68 1.16
CA ASP A 24 -0.80 4.18 1.07
C ASP A 24 -0.42 3.78 -0.35
N ILE A 25 -1.37 3.21 -1.12
CA ILE A 25 -1.17 2.93 -2.56
C ILE A 25 -0.85 4.22 -3.33
N GLU A 26 -1.59 5.30 -3.06
CA GLU A 26 -1.37 6.57 -3.75
C GLU A 26 -0.01 7.18 -3.40
N MET A 27 0.33 7.25 -2.10
CA MET A 27 1.62 7.76 -1.66
C MET A 27 2.80 6.95 -2.22
N THR A 28 2.68 5.61 -2.23
CA THR A 28 3.72 4.73 -2.74
C THR A 28 3.85 4.84 -4.26
N ARG A 29 2.74 5.01 -4.99
CA ARG A 29 2.75 5.26 -6.44
C ARG A 29 3.47 6.57 -6.75
N LEU A 30 3.17 7.64 -6.03
CA LEU A 30 3.83 8.94 -6.23
C LEU A 30 5.33 8.87 -5.89
N LEU A 31 5.72 8.13 -4.85
CA LEU A 31 7.14 7.89 -4.53
C LEU A 31 7.84 7.09 -5.64
N CYS A 32 7.15 6.11 -6.25
CA CYS A 32 7.66 5.36 -7.39
C CYS A 32 7.92 6.27 -8.59
N LEU A 33 6.96 7.13 -8.92
CA LEU A 33 7.09 8.09 -10.01
C LEU A 33 8.16 9.15 -9.73
N LYS A 34 8.32 9.58 -8.48
CA LYS A 34 9.42 10.46 -8.07
C LYS A 34 10.78 9.78 -8.30
N ALA A 35 10.92 8.52 -7.91
CA ALA A 35 12.16 7.77 -8.14
C ALA A 35 12.47 7.62 -9.63
N ALA A 36 11.45 7.31 -10.44
CA ALA A 36 11.58 7.21 -11.90
C ALA A 36 11.98 8.56 -12.53
N ASP A 37 11.32 9.66 -12.18
CA ASP A 37 11.66 11.00 -12.70
C ASP A 37 13.10 11.39 -12.33
N MET A 38 13.54 11.12 -11.10
CA MET A 38 14.92 11.38 -10.68
C MET A 38 15.93 10.53 -11.44
N MET A 39 15.60 9.26 -11.72
CA MET A 39 16.45 8.38 -12.55
C MET A 39 16.55 8.91 -13.97
N ASP A 40 15.45 9.34 -14.58
CA ASP A 40 15.41 9.84 -15.95
C ASP A 40 16.17 11.17 -16.10
N ARG A 41 16.07 12.07 -15.12
CA ARG A 41 16.66 13.43 -15.19
C ARG A 41 18.10 13.52 -14.71
N ALA A 42 18.47 12.75 -13.68
CA ALA A 42 19.77 12.86 -13.02
C ALA A 42 20.57 11.54 -12.98
N GLY A 43 20.00 10.45 -13.50
CA GLY A 43 20.62 9.12 -13.52
C GLY A 43 20.53 8.38 -12.19
N ASN A 44 20.69 7.06 -12.26
CA ASN A 44 20.45 6.14 -11.13
C ASN A 44 21.30 6.40 -9.89
N LYS A 45 22.55 6.88 -10.06
CA LYS A 45 23.43 7.18 -8.91
C LYS A 45 22.93 8.35 -8.07
N ALA A 46 22.36 9.37 -8.73
CA ALA A 46 21.79 10.54 -8.05
C ALA A 46 20.45 10.20 -7.39
N ALA A 47 19.64 9.34 -8.02
CA ALA A 47 18.33 8.90 -7.53
C ALA A 47 18.40 7.80 -6.44
N LYS A 48 19.58 7.47 -5.93
CA LYS A 48 19.79 6.32 -5.04
C LYS A 48 18.90 6.36 -3.79
N ASP A 49 18.64 7.57 -3.26
CA ASP A 49 17.88 7.74 -2.02
C ASP A 49 16.39 7.54 -2.27
N GLU A 50 15.83 8.07 -3.36
CA GLU A 50 14.47 7.79 -3.81
C GLU A 50 14.23 6.30 -4.09
N ILE A 51 15.18 5.66 -4.78
CA ILE A 51 15.12 4.21 -5.05
C ILE A 51 15.11 3.43 -3.74
N ALA A 52 15.98 3.78 -2.78
CA ALA A 52 16.05 3.12 -1.48
C ALA A 52 14.76 3.32 -0.66
N MET A 53 14.22 4.55 -0.62
CA MET A 53 12.94 4.84 0.04
C MET A 53 11.82 4.00 -0.54
N LEU A 54 11.69 3.96 -1.88
CA LEU A 54 10.68 3.15 -2.55
C LEU A 54 10.86 1.65 -2.26
N LYS A 55 12.11 1.16 -2.27
CA LYS A 55 12.44 -0.25 -2.07
C LYS A 55 12.02 -0.75 -0.68
N VAL A 56 11.99 0.12 0.32
CA VAL A 56 11.48 -0.16 1.66
C VAL A 56 9.97 -0.01 1.72
N GLN A 57 9.44 1.12 1.27
CA GLN A 57 8.03 1.46 1.45
C GLN A 57 7.09 0.54 0.65
N ALA A 58 7.41 0.24 -0.62
CA ALA A 58 6.49 -0.49 -1.49
C ALA A 58 6.22 -1.93 -1.02
N PRO A 59 7.23 -2.75 -0.64
CA PRO A 59 6.97 -4.07 -0.09
C PRO A 59 6.24 -4.04 1.25
N MET A 60 6.55 -3.09 2.14
CA MET A 60 5.86 -2.98 3.44
C MET A 60 4.38 -2.64 3.27
N MET A 61 4.05 -1.69 2.39
CA MET A 61 2.67 -1.39 2.03
C MET A 61 1.98 -2.63 1.45
N ALA A 62 2.60 -3.28 0.47
CA ALA A 62 2.01 -4.44 -0.19
C ALA A 62 1.72 -5.57 0.80
N LEU A 63 2.70 -5.89 1.66
CA LEU A 63 2.55 -6.91 2.71
C LEU A 63 1.35 -6.60 3.62
N ARG A 64 1.26 -5.37 4.13
CA ARG A 64 0.17 -4.97 5.03
C ARG A 64 -1.20 -5.08 4.36
N ILE A 65 -1.33 -4.60 3.12
CA ILE A 65 -2.61 -4.62 2.40
C ILE A 65 -3.02 -6.06 2.05
N ILE A 66 -2.06 -6.90 1.66
CA ILE A 66 -2.30 -8.33 1.39
C ILE A 66 -2.71 -9.06 2.66
N ASP A 67 -2.05 -8.79 3.78
CA ASP A 67 -2.39 -9.39 5.08
C ASP A 67 -3.81 -8.98 5.54
N ASP A 68 -4.15 -7.70 5.42
CA ASP A 68 -5.51 -7.21 5.67
C ASP A 68 -6.53 -7.88 4.73
N ALA A 69 -6.19 -8.10 3.46
CA ALA A 69 -7.05 -8.80 2.52
C ALA A 69 -7.24 -10.27 2.91
N ILE A 70 -6.18 -10.98 3.30
CA ILE A 70 -6.27 -12.35 3.81
C ILE A 70 -7.19 -12.39 5.04
N GLN A 71 -6.99 -11.47 5.99
CA GLN A 71 -7.80 -11.37 7.19
C GLN A 71 -9.30 -11.11 6.88
N ALA A 72 -9.61 -10.40 5.79
CA ALA A 72 -10.99 -10.15 5.36
C ALA A 72 -11.72 -11.42 4.91
N HIS A 73 -10.97 -12.36 4.32
CA HIS A 73 -11.49 -13.65 3.87
C HIS A 73 -11.58 -14.65 5.03
N GLY A 74 -10.76 -14.49 6.07
CA GLY A 74 -10.71 -15.40 7.22
C GLY A 74 -9.96 -16.69 6.88
N GLY A 75 -10.01 -17.68 7.77
CA GLY A 75 -9.29 -18.96 7.60
C GLY A 75 -10.11 -20.08 6.98
N GLY A 76 -11.23 -19.77 6.32
CA GLY A 76 -12.19 -20.75 5.79
C GLY A 76 -12.28 -20.74 4.28
#